data_AF-A0A382M637-F1
#
_entry.id   AF-A0A382M637-F1
#
_cell.length_a   1.000
_cell.length_b   1.000
_cell.length_c   1.000
_cell.angle_alpha   90.00
_cell.angle_beta   90.00
_cell.angle_gamma   90.00
#
_symmetry.space_group_name_H-M   'P 1'
#
loop_
_entity.id
_entity.type
_entity.pdbx_description
1 polymer ?
#
loop_
_entity_poly.entity_id
_entity_poly.type
_entity_poly.pdbx_seq_one_letter_code
_entity_poly.pdbx_strand_id
1 'polypeptide(L)'
;MFRILILSIFYVCSLPAAVGDNSVTEDSGFTYSLKENGNGTVRYLTPEYSLQSVIDEDGNTYKRPSLLNASQISDPGQPDLPSSSTFIAIDPAKTYSVNVNIISSRFTDDIEILPKNSWENDAEISFSKGEV
;
A
#
# COMPACT_ATOMS: atom_id res chain seq x y z
N MET A 1 -9.78 56.61 -7.79
CA MET A 1 -8.86 55.47 -7.57
C MET A 1 -9.59 54.17 -7.20
N PHE A 2 -10.73 54.21 -6.51
CA PHE A 2 -11.52 53.02 -6.13
C PHE A 2 -12.09 52.19 -7.29
N ARG A 3 -12.40 52.81 -8.44
CA ARG A 3 -12.97 52.12 -9.61
C ARG A 3 -11.99 51.20 -10.33
N ILE A 4 -10.69 51.50 -10.30
CA ILE A 4 -9.64 50.67 -10.91
C ILE A 4 -9.39 49.41 -10.06
N LEU A 5 -9.50 49.54 -8.73
CA LEU A 5 -9.32 48.45 -7.77
C LEU A 5 -10.41 47.37 -7.89
N ILE A 6 -11.65 47.77 -8.19
CA ILE A 6 -12.76 46.82 -8.42
C ILE A 6 -12.58 46.02 -9.71
N LEU A 7 -12.10 46.67 -10.78
CA LEU A 7 -11.83 46.01 -12.06
C LEU A 7 -10.66 45.00 -11.96
N SER A 8 -9.63 45.31 -11.16
CA SER A 8 -8.53 44.37 -10.93
C SER A 8 -8.96 43.14 -10.12
N ILE A 9 -9.88 43.29 -9.15
CA ILE A 9 -10.38 42.15 -8.36
C ILE A 9 -11.21 41.21 -9.24
N PHE A 10 -12.06 41.74 -10.12
CA PHE A 10 -12.82 40.91 -11.07
C PHE A 10 -11.93 40.15 -12.06
N TYR A 11 -10.80 40.74 -12.47
CA TYR A 11 -9.86 40.10 -13.40
C TYR A 11 -9.07 38.95 -12.75
N VAL A 12 -8.76 39.04 -11.45
CA VAL A 12 -8.07 37.96 -10.71
C VAL A 12 -9.00 36.76 -10.46
N CYS A 13 -10.30 37.01 -10.28
CA CYS A 13 -11.28 35.94 -10.05
C CYS A 13 -11.68 35.15 -11.32
N SER A 14 -11.30 35.60 -12.52
CA SER A 14 -11.61 34.89 -13.78
C SER A 14 -10.46 34.02 -14.30
N LEU A 15 -9.41 33.81 -13.51
CA LEU A 15 -8.37 32.83 -13.86
C LEU A 15 -8.95 31.42 -13.68
N PRO A 16 -9.12 30.61 -14.75
CA PRO A 16 -9.46 29.21 -14.58
C PRO A 16 -8.38 28.52 -13.76
N ALA A 17 -8.74 28.02 -12.58
CA ALA A 17 -7.91 27.08 -11.84
C ALA A 17 -7.85 25.80 -12.66
N ALA A 18 -6.74 25.59 -13.36
CA ALA A 18 -6.44 24.29 -13.95
C ALA A 18 -6.12 23.32 -12.81
N VAL A 19 -7.11 22.57 -12.35
CA VAL A 19 -6.89 21.34 -11.60
C VAL A 19 -6.40 20.34 -12.63
N GLY A 20 -5.08 20.15 -12.69
CA GLY A 20 -4.51 19.04 -13.44
C GLY A 20 -4.93 17.76 -12.76
N ASP A 21 -5.90 17.05 -13.34
CA ASP A 21 -6.12 15.63 -13.06
C ASP A 21 -4.88 14.87 -13.56
N ASN A 22 -3.81 14.91 -12.77
CA ASN A 22 -2.73 13.97 -12.90
C ASN A 22 -3.32 12.63 -12.46
N SER A 23 -3.95 11.89 -13.38
CA SER A 23 -4.33 10.51 -13.13
C SER A 23 -3.03 9.74 -12.96
N VAL A 24 -2.56 9.62 -11.72
CA VAL A 24 -1.54 8.63 -11.36
C VAL A 24 -2.21 7.28 -11.61
N THR A 25 -1.96 6.73 -12.80
CA THR A 25 -2.30 5.34 -13.11
C THR A 25 -1.23 4.49 -12.47
N GLU A 26 -1.29 4.42 -11.14
CA GLU A 26 -0.45 3.50 -10.39
C GLU A 26 -1.01 2.09 -10.57
N ASP A 27 -0.21 1.21 -11.18
CA ASP A 27 -0.56 -0.19 -11.28
C ASP A 27 -0.48 -0.84 -9.90
N SER A 28 -1.64 -0.97 -9.26
CA SER A 28 -1.77 -1.63 -7.95
C SER A 28 -1.62 -3.16 -8.02
N GLY A 29 -1.48 -3.73 -9.22
CA GLY A 29 -1.50 -5.17 -9.46
C GLY A 29 -2.91 -5.79 -9.39
N PHE A 30 -3.94 -5.02 -9.02
CA PHE A 30 -5.32 -5.50 -8.95
C PHE A 30 -6.10 -5.17 -10.23
N THR A 31 -6.74 -6.18 -10.81
CA THR A 31 -7.70 -6.02 -11.90
C THR A 31 -9.06 -6.53 -11.46
N TYR A 32 -10.09 -5.69 -11.58
CA TYR A 32 -11.48 -6.06 -11.30
C TYR A 32 -12.26 -6.33 -12.59
N SER A 33 -13.11 -7.34 -12.57
CA SER A 33 -14.06 -7.65 -13.64
C SER A 33 -15.39 -8.09 -13.05
N LEU A 34 -16.50 -7.60 -13.60
CA LEU A 34 -17.85 -8.00 -13.20
C LEU A 34 -18.45 -8.86 -14.31
N LYS A 35 -18.93 -10.05 -13.95
CA LYS A 35 -19.65 -10.93 -14.88
C LYS A 35 -21.13 -10.53 -14.92
N GLU A 36 -21.81 -10.82 -16.04
CA GLU A 36 -23.24 -10.52 -16.22
C GLU A 36 -24.15 -11.17 -15.18
N ASN A 37 -23.73 -12.28 -14.57
CA ASN A 37 -24.46 -12.96 -13.50
C ASN A 37 -24.32 -12.29 -12.11
N GLY A 38 -23.68 -11.12 -12.03
CA GLY A 38 -23.48 -10.38 -10.78
C GLY A 38 -22.26 -10.82 -9.96
N ASN A 39 -21.51 -11.83 -10.40
CA ASN A 39 -20.29 -12.25 -9.72
C ASN A 39 -19.10 -11.39 -10.16
N GLY A 40 -18.48 -10.70 -9.20
CA GLY A 40 -17.20 -10.02 -9.40
C GLY A 40 -16.02 -11.00 -9.34
N THR A 41 -14.96 -10.71 -10.08
CA THR A 41 -13.68 -11.40 -9.99
C THR A 41 -12.57 -10.37 -9.86
N VAL A 42 -11.78 -10.50 -8.80
CA VAL A 42 -10.58 -9.69 -8.55
C VAL A 42 -9.38 -10.56 -8.84
N ARG A 43 -8.52 -10.13 -9.75
CA ARG A 43 -7.22 -10.77 -10.01
C ARG A 43 -6.13 -9.88 -9.45
N TYR A 44 -5.22 -10.47 -8.69
CA TYR A 44 -4.01 -9.83 -8.22
C TYR A 44 -2.81 -10.45 -8.91
N LEU A 45 -1.98 -9.61 -9.53
CA LEU A 45 -0.66 -9.97 -10.01
C LEU A 45 0.35 -9.33 -9.07
N THR A 46 1.14 -10.16 -8.38
CA THR A 46 2.19 -9.64 -7.49
C THR A 46 3.18 -8.80 -8.31
N PRO A 47 3.36 -7.52 -7.97
CA PRO A 47 4.33 -6.69 -8.66
C PRO A 47 5.76 -7.16 -8.33
N GLU A 48 6.74 -6.58 -9.01
CA GLU A 48 8.14 -6.88 -8.72
C GLU A 48 8.46 -6.55 -7.26
N TYR A 49 9.19 -7.44 -6.60
CA TYR A 49 9.63 -7.29 -5.22
C TYR A 49 11.14 -7.45 -5.12
N SER A 50 11.72 -6.86 -4.08
CA SER A 50 13.13 -7.01 -3.75
C SER A 50 13.31 -7.44 -2.30
N LEU A 51 14.41 -8.11 -2.00
CA LEU A 51 14.80 -8.48 -0.64
C LEU A 51 16.06 -7.70 -0.27
N GLN A 52 15.93 -6.73 0.62
CA GLN A 52 17.04 -5.93 1.11
C GLN A 52 17.66 -6.61 2.33
N SER A 53 19.00 -6.64 2.42
CA SER A 53 19.70 -7.13 3.62
C SER A 53 19.81 -6.01 4.64
N VAL A 54 19.48 -6.31 5.90
CA VAL A 54 19.62 -5.41 7.04
C VAL A 54 20.44 -6.12 8.11
N ILE A 55 21.41 -5.44 8.71
CA ILE A 55 22.23 -5.98 9.79
C ILE A 55 21.83 -5.24 11.08
N ASP A 56 21.57 -5.97 12.16
CA ASP A 56 21.30 -5.38 13.48
C ASP A 56 22.59 -5.05 14.24
N GLU A 57 22.44 -4.49 15.44
CA GLU A 57 23.56 -4.13 16.32
C GLU A 57 24.34 -5.35 16.82
N ASP A 58 23.68 -6.51 16.90
CA ASP A 58 24.25 -7.79 17.33
C ASP A 58 24.97 -8.55 16.18
N GLY A 59 24.93 -8.01 14.94
CA GLY A 59 25.56 -8.59 13.75
C GLY A 59 24.73 -9.65 13.03
N ASN A 60 23.47 -9.86 13.41
CA ASN A 60 22.55 -10.75 12.72
C ASN A 60 22.09 -10.12 11.40
N THR A 61 21.98 -10.94 10.36
CA THR A 61 21.54 -10.49 9.03
C THR A 61 20.09 -10.88 8.77
N TYR A 62 19.23 -9.88 8.64
CA TYR A 62 17.83 -10.04 8.28
C TYR A 62 17.57 -9.67 6.82
N LYS A 63 16.43 -10.12 6.31
CA LYS A 63 15.87 -9.69 5.03
C LYS A 63 14.62 -8.86 5.25
N ARG A 64 14.53 -7.75 4.51
CA ARG A 64 13.32 -6.93 4.42
C ARG A 64 12.74 -7.03 3.01
N PRO A 65 11.58 -7.68 2.84
CA PRO A 65 10.84 -7.66 1.58
C PRO A 65 10.27 -6.27 1.31
N SER A 66 10.58 -5.73 0.13
CA SER A 66 10.07 -4.45 -0.36
C SER A 66 9.24 -4.69 -1.61
N LEU A 67 7.98 -4.25 -1.56
CA LEU A 67 7.01 -4.35 -2.63
C LEU A 67 6.44 -2.95 -2.89
N LEU A 68 6.26 -2.59 -4.17
CA LEU A 68 5.71 -1.28 -4.54
C LEU A 68 4.29 -1.10 -3.98
N ASN A 69 4.01 0.06 -3.38
CA ASN A 69 2.71 0.44 -2.82
C ASN A 69 2.13 -0.55 -1.82
N ALA A 70 3.01 -1.29 -1.14
CA ALA A 70 2.61 -2.17 -0.06
C ALA A 70 2.51 -1.42 1.25
N SER A 71 1.49 -1.80 2.03
CA SER A 71 1.39 -1.48 3.44
C SER A 71 1.98 -2.61 4.29
N GLN A 72 1.95 -2.47 5.60
CA GLN A 72 2.41 -3.49 6.55
C GLN A 72 1.34 -3.70 7.61
N ILE A 73 0.89 -4.94 7.76
CA ILE A 73 -0.19 -5.30 8.70
C ILE A 73 0.31 -6.10 9.91
N SER A 74 1.59 -6.47 9.96
CA SER A 74 2.17 -7.20 11.08
C SER A 74 2.14 -6.36 12.36
N ASP A 75 2.08 -7.04 13.51
CA ASP A 75 2.25 -6.39 14.81
C ASP A 75 3.74 -6.22 15.13
N PRO A 76 4.12 -5.30 16.05
CA PRO A 76 5.50 -5.19 16.49
C PRO A 76 6.06 -6.53 17.00
N GLY A 77 7.31 -6.84 16.64
CA GLY A 77 7.98 -8.11 16.96
C GLY A 77 7.66 -9.28 16.02
N GLN A 78 6.59 -9.19 15.20
CA GLN A 78 6.31 -10.16 14.14
C GLN A 78 7.13 -9.85 12.87
N PRO A 79 7.35 -10.82 11.97
CA PRO A 79 7.99 -10.59 10.68
C PRO A 79 7.34 -9.42 9.91
N ASP A 80 8.16 -8.49 9.45
CA ASP A 80 7.72 -7.33 8.69
C ASP A 80 7.46 -7.70 7.22
N LEU A 81 6.20 -8.03 6.92
CA LEU A 81 5.77 -8.50 5.61
C LEU A 81 4.92 -7.43 4.89
N PRO A 82 5.19 -7.18 3.59
CA PRO A 82 4.37 -6.30 2.78
C PRO A 82 2.99 -6.90 2.53
N SER A 83 1.98 -6.03 2.49
CA SER A 83 0.59 -6.35 2.19
C SER A 83 0.06 -5.40 1.12
N SER A 84 -0.60 -5.95 0.11
CA SER A 84 -1.29 -5.18 -0.92
C SER A 84 -2.80 -5.20 -0.66
N SER A 85 -3.42 -4.03 -0.69
CA SER A 85 -4.86 -3.84 -0.46
C SER A 85 -5.49 -3.05 -1.58
N THR A 86 -6.75 -3.34 -1.88
CA THR A 86 -7.57 -2.58 -2.84
C THR A 86 -8.99 -2.40 -2.32
N PHE A 87 -9.69 -1.39 -2.82
CA PHE A 87 -11.06 -1.07 -2.44
C PHE A 87 -12.02 -1.36 -3.58
N ILE A 88 -13.17 -1.93 -3.25
CA ILE A 88 -14.23 -2.23 -4.21
C ILE A 88 -15.53 -1.67 -3.66
N ALA A 89 -16.23 -0.91 -4.49
CA ALA A 89 -17.56 -0.43 -4.15
C ALA A 89 -18.56 -1.59 -4.18
N ILE A 90 -19.31 -1.76 -3.09
CA ILE A 90 -20.33 -2.79 -2.94
C ILE A 90 -21.70 -2.16 -2.63
N ASP A 91 -22.76 -2.92 -2.91
CA ASP A 91 -24.12 -2.56 -2.55
C ASP A 91 -24.37 -2.99 -1.10
N PRO A 92 -24.60 -2.06 -0.16
CA PRO A 92 -24.73 -2.39 1.25
C PRO A 92 -25.98 -3.23 1.57
N ALA A 93 -26.96 -3.33 0.66
CA ALA A 93 -28.16 -4.14 0.85
C ALA A 93 -27.92 -5.63 0.57
N LYS A 94 -26.73 -6.01 0.06
CA LYS A 94 -26.40 -7.39 -0.33
C LYS A 94 -25.37 -8.02 0.59
N THR A 95 -25.41 -9.35 0.64
CA THR A 95 -24.39 -10.15 1.34
C THR A 95 -23.38 -10.67 0.33
N TYR A 96 -22.11 -10.65 0.72
CA TYR A 96 -20.99 -11.05 -0.12
C TYR A 96 -20.20 -12.17 0.54
N SER A 97 -19.67 -13.08 -0.28
CA SER A 97 -18.70 -14.09 0.14
C SER A 97 -17.50 -14.01 -0.79
N VAL A 98 -16.31 -14.07 -0.23
CA VAL A 98 -15.06 -14.07 -0.99
C VAL A 98 -14.51 -15.49 -1.03
N ASN A 99 -14.15 -15.95 -2.23
CA ASN A 99 -13.40 -17.18 -2.40
C ASN A 99 -12.03 -16.83 -2.99
N VAL A 100 -10.97 -17.32 -2.35
CA VAL A 100 -9.59 -17.08 -2.77
C VAL A 100 -9.07 -18.32 -3.48
N ASN A 101 -8.53 -18.14 -4.68
CA ASN A 101 -7.87 -19.18 -5.44
C ASN A 101 -6.41 -18.75 -5.71
N ILE A 102 -5.45 -19.56 -5.24
CA ILE A 102 -4.02 -19.31 -5.43
C ILE A 102 -3.59 -19.90 -6.78
N ILE A 103 -3.32 -19.03 -7.75
CA ILE A 103 -2.92 -19.44 -9.10
C ILE A 103 -1.44 -19.87 -9.15
N SER A 104 -0.58 -19.18 -8.41
CA SER A 104 0.86 -19.44 -8.37
C SER A 104 1.43 -19.03 -7.01
N SER A 105 2.39 -19.80 -6.51
CA SER A 105 3.15 -19.49 -5.31
C SER A 105 4.62 -19.90 -5.49
N ARG A 106 5.50 -19.28 -4.71
CA ARG A 106 6.91 -19.64 -4.61
C ARG A 106 7.29 -19.67 -3.14
N PHE A 107 8.12 -20.65 -2.79
CA PHE A 107 8.72 -20.76 -1.48
C PHE A 107 10.22 -20.44 -1.59
N THR A 108 10.73 -19.76 -0.57
CA THR A 108 12.14 -19.45 -0.41
C THR A 108 12.49 -19.85 1.02
N ASP A 109 13.39 -20.82 1.15
CA ASP A 109 13.84 -21.33 2.44
C ASP A 109 15.03 -20.53 2.97
N ASP A 110 15.36 -20.76 4.24
CA ASP A 110 16.56 -20.22 4.91
C ASP A 110 16.66 -18.68 4.87
N ILE A 111 15.54 -18.02 5.18
CA ILE A 111 15.42 -16.58 5.23
C ILE A 111 14.87 -16.12 6.58
N GLU A 112 15.64 -15.28 7.28
CA GLU A 112 15.18 -14.61 8.49
C GLU A 112 14.64 -13.21 8.13
N ILE A 113 13.36 -12.98 8.37
CA ILE A 113 12.69 -11.72 8.04
C ILE A 113 12.83 -10.76 9.22
N LEU A 114 13.14 -9.50 8.92
CA LEU A 114 13.26 -8.47 9.93
C LEU A 114 11.94 -8.35 10.73
N PRO A 115 11.97 -8.35 12.07
CA PRO A 115 10.78 -8.09 12.86
C PRO A 115 10.33 -6.62 12.72
N LYS A 116 9.02 -6.37 12.80
CA LYS A 116 8.45 -5.04 12.72
C LYS A 116 8.73 -4.25 14.00
N ASN A 117 9.11 -2.98 13.85
CA ASN A 117 9.29 -2.05 14.97
C ASN A 117 7.96 -1.55 15.55
N SER A 118 7.96 -1.19 16.83
CA SER A 118 6.86 -0.45 17.46
C SER A 118 7.00 1.05 17.22
N TRP A 119 5.87 1.76 17.30
CA TRP A 119 5.84 3.22 17.19
C TRP A 119 6.41 3.93 18.42
N GLU A 120 6.61 3.22 19.54
CA GLU A 120 7.17 3.80 20.77
C GLU A 120 8.70 3.80 20.82
N ASN A 121 9.36 3.29 19.77
CA ASN A 121 10.82 3.24 19.72
C ASN A 121 11.41 4.48 19.02
N ASP A 122 11.56 5.56 19.78
CA ASP A 122 12.31 6.78 19.38
C ASP A 122 13.84 6.61 19.52
N ALA A 123 14.31 5.42 19.90
CA ALA A 123 15.73 5.12 20.03
C ALA A 123 16.22 4.21 18.90
N GLU A 124 17.52 4.25 18.66
CA GLU A 124 18.25 3.39 17.73
C GLU A 124 17.71 1.96 17.72
N ILE A 125 17.68 1.41 16.51
CA ILE A 125 17.05 0.19 16.07
C ILE A 125 17.28 -0.97 17.07
N SER A 126 16.38 -1.10 18.05
CA SER A 126 16.37 -2.20 19.02
C SER A 126 15.15 -3.08 18.75
N PHE A 127 15.39 -4.31 18.32
CA PHE A 127 14.36 -5.30 18.06
C PHE A 127 14.42 -6.39 19.13
N SER A 128 13.27 -6.77 19.70
CA SER A 128 13.15 -8.00 20.48
C SER A 128 12.59 -9.10 19.59
N LYS A 129 13.26 -10.26 19.60
CA LYS A 129 12.78 -11.48 18.94
C LYS A 129 11.45 -11.89 19.59
N GLY A 130 10.39 -12.05 18.79
CA GLY A 130 9.10 -12.56 19.28
C GLY A 130 9.26 -13.95 19.90
N GLU A 131 8.75 -14.13 21.11
CA GLU A 131 8.69 -15.42 21.81
C GLU A 131 7.55 -16.27 21.20
N VAL A 132 7.83 -17.56 20.95
CA VAL A 132 6.90 -18.55 20.38
C VAL A 132 6.09 -19.25 21.46
#